data_AF-A0A9P1A5I3-F1
#
_entry.id   AF-A0A9P1A5I3-F1
#
_cell.length_a   1.000
_cell.length_b   1.000
_cell.length_c   1.000
_cell.angle_alpha   90.00
_cell.angle_beta   90.00
_cell.angle_gamma   90.00
#
_symmetry.space_group_name_H-M   'P 1'
#
loop_
_entity.id
_entity.type
_entity.pdbx_description
1 polymer ?
#
loop_
_entity_poly.entity_id
_entity_poly.type
_entity_poly.pdbx_seq_one_letter_code
_entity_poly.pdbx_strand_id
1 'polypeptide(L)'
;MYVDHRRGGSFSWNTIIWLGFPLLTAIVVLGALICSCTAYLTAYFNSKKVGPIGRNPIVPEWMRIQYPTRIDSSYLIPHVRVQCRPYSVLYRKHGYEEPKHCIYRMRNVMRRMFGAARNGRPTVAIPDDACLISVKMDNFKYGEQCTDFEPIDGAAAGSYYVYQMFGDDRIQVTYYVEAGVAYVAGFCVYISSPYLWSARYKEQVMWKCWSAPKLPRKPQRSSQHLLTDISNVSESLRVNQCKKLKRAVMIGPGPPGKVMHYEWNEALNTYKVTDCASCSSAEQPDAPPRYSSLLL
;
A
#
# COMPACT_ATOMS: atom_id res chain seq x y z
N MET A 1 -58.51 -42.43 68.48
CA MET A 1 -57.31 -41.68 68.02
C MET A 1 -56.71 -42.44 66.84
N TYR A 2 -56.97 -42.00 65.61
CA TYR A 2 -56.39 -42.60 64.40
C TYR A 2 -55.13 -41.80 64.08
N VAL A 3 -53.98 -42.46 64.09
CA VAL A 3 -52.68 -41.85 63.82
C VAL A 3 -52.54 -41.67 62.31
N ASP A 4 -52.47 -40.41 61.88
CA ASP A 4 -52.26 -40.02 60.49
C ASP A 4 -50.82 -40.38 60.07
N HIS A 5 -50.69 -41.46 59.31
CA HIS A 5 -49.41 -41.92 58.77
C HIS A 5 -49.01 -41.02 57.58
N ARG A 6 -48.15 -40.06 57.89
CA ARG A 6 -47.12 -39.44 57.03
C ARG A 6 -47.38 -39.60 55.54
N ARG A 7 -47.92 -38.55 54.90
CA ARG A 7 -47.68 -38.28 53.48
C ARG A 7 -46.19 -37.98 53.29
N GLY A 8 -45.38 -39.03 53.19
CA GLY A 8 -44.03 -38.93 52.67
C GLY A 8 -44.12 -38.48 51.23
N GLY A 9 -43.85 -37.20 50.96
CA GLY A 9 -43.85 -36.66 49.61
C GLY A 9 -42.88 -37.46 48.76
N SER A 10 -43.40 -38.27 47.84
CA SER A 10 -42.58 -39.00 46.90
C SER A 10 -41.91 -37.97 45.98
N PHE A 11 -40.63 -37.75 46.22
CA PHE A 11 -39.81 -36.91 45.37
C PHE A 11 -39.73 -37.55 43.99
N SER A 12 -40.53 -37.03 43.05
CA SER A 12 -40.64 -37.59 41.71
C SER A 12 -39.35 -37.34 40.93
N TRP A 13 -38.71 -38.41 40.45
CA TRP A 13 -37.54 -38.37 39.57
C TRP A 13 -37.72 -37.46 38.36
N ASN A 14 -38.96 -37.30 37.89
CA ASN A 14 -39.27 -36.36 36.81
C ASN A 14 -38.91 -34.92 37.19
N THR A 15 -39.08 -34.52 38.45
CA THR A 15 -38.74 -33.16 38.93
C THR A 15 -37.24 -32.88 38.84
N ILE A 16 -36.39 -33.89 39.13
CA ILE A 16 -34.94 -33.78 38.99
C ILE A 16 -34.56 -33.59 37.52
N ILE A 17 -35.20 -34.34 36.61
CA ILE A 17 -34.92 -34.25 35.17
C ILE A 17 -35.38 -32.90 34.61
N TRP A 18 -36.58 -32.45 34.97
CA TRP A 18 -37.15 -31.17 34.51
C TRP A 18 -36.40 -29.94 35.02
N LEU A 19 -35.75 -30.00 36.18
CA LEU A 19 -34.93 -28.89 36.70
C LEU A 19 -33.45 -29.02 36.32
N GLY A 20 -32.92 -30.25 36.28
CA GLY A 20 -31.52 -30.52 36.00
C GLY A 20 -31.12 -30.24 34.54
N PHE A 21 -31.97 -30.59 33.57
CA PHE A 21 -31.66 -30.37 32.16
C PHE A 21 -31.58 -28.86 31.80
N PRO A 22 -32.56 -28.01 32.16
CA PRO A 22 -32.44 -26.56 31.95
C PRO A 22 -31.22 -25.96 32.63
N LEU A 23 -30.90 -26.37 33.85
CA LEU A 23 -29.73 -25.88 34.57
C LEU A 23 -28.43 -26.24 33.84
N LEU A 24 -28.29 -27.48 33.38
CA LEU A 24 -27.11 -27.91 32.60
C LEU A 24 -27.00 -27.12 31.30
N THR A 25 -28.10 -26.95 30.55
CA THR A 25 -28.08 -26.15 29.33
C THR A 25 -27.71 -24.69 29.59
N ALA A 26 -28.20 -24.09 30.67
CA ALA A 26 -27.84 -22.73 31.08
C ALA A 26 -26.35 -22.61 31.41
N ILE A 27 -25.77 -23.60 32.11
CA ILE A 27 -24.33 -23.63 32.41
C ILE A 27 -23.49 -23.73 31.13
N VAL A 28 -23.89 -24.58 30.18
CA VAL A 28 -23.18 -24.72 28.89
C VAL A 28 -23.24 -23.43 28.08
N VAL A 29 -24.42 -22.81 27.98
CA VAL A 29 -24.60 -21.53 27.28
C VAL A 29 -23.79 -20.42 27.96
N LEU A 30 -23.83 -20.33 29.30
CA LEU A 30 -23.05 -19.36 30.06
C LEU A 30 -21.54 -19.56 29.84
N GLY A 31 -21.07 -20.81 29.86
CA GLY A 31 -19.67 -21.15 29.56
C GLY A 31 -19.26 -20.70 28.16
N ALA A 32 -20.09 -20.95 27.15
CA ALA A 32 -19.84 -20.50 25.77
C ALA A 32 -19.81 -18.97 25.65
N LEU A 33 -20.71 -18.26 26.33
CA LEU A 33 -20.73 -16.80 26.37
C LEU A 33 -19.48 -16.23 27.04
N ILE A 34 -19.06 -16.80 28.18
CA ILE A 34 -17.83 -16.40 28.87
C ILE A 34 -16.62 -16.60 27.95
N CYS A 35 -16.49 -17.75 27.30
CA CYS A 35 -15.40 -18.03 26.36
C CYS A 35 -15.38 -17.04 25.17
N SER A 36 -16.54 -16.71 24.62
CA SER A 36 -16.64 -15.71 23.54
C SER A 36 -16.23 -14.31 24.02
N CYS A 37 -16.70 -13.91 25.20
CA CYS A 37 -16.35 -12.64 25.83
C CYS A 37 -14.85 -12.53 26.14
N THR A 38 -14.23 -13.58 26.69
CA THR A 38 -12.78 -13.58 26.98
C THR A 38 -11.96 -13.53 25.70
N ALA A 39 -12.36 -14.25 24.65
CA ALA A 39 -11.73 -14.15 23.33
C ALA A 39 -11.84 -12.73 22.75
N TYR A 40 -12.98 -12.06 22.95
CA TYR A 40 -13.22 -10.71 22.45
C TYR A 40 -12.37 -9.68 23.18
N LEU A 41 -12.37 -9.76 24.51
CA LEU A 41 -11.54 -8.90 25.36
C LEU A 41 -10.07 -9.09 25.03
N THR A 42 -9.60 -10.33 24.88
CA THR A 42 -8.22 -10.62 24.50
C THR A 42 -7.88 -10.00 23.14
N ALA A 43 -8.74 -10.16 22.13
CA ALA A 43 -8.55 -9.54 20.82
C ALA A 43 -8.52 -8.00 20.90
N TYR A 44 -9.40 -7.41 21.72
CA TYR A 44 -9.46 -5.97 21.94
C TYR A 44 -8.19 -5.43 22.64
N PHE A 45 -7.71 -6.09 23.69
CA PHE A 45 -6.47 -5.69 24.36
C PHE A 45 -5.25 -5.90 23.46
N ASN A 46 -5.19 -7.01 22.72
CA ASN A 46 -4.13 -7.25 21.74
C ASN A 46 -4.11 -6.17 20.64
N SER A 47 -5.27 -5.65 20.21
CA SER A 47 -5.36 -4.55 19.25
C SER A 47 -4.71 -3.24 19.74
N LYS A 48 -4.46 -3.11 21.05
CA LYS A 48 -3.80 -1.94 21.65
C LYS A 48 -2.29 -2.10 21.80
N LYS A 49 -1.74 -3.30 21.56
CA LYS A 49 -0.29 -3.53 21.62
C LYS A 49 0.44 -2.62 20.63
N VAL A 50 1.59 -2.12 21.05
CA VAL A 50 2.48 -1.31 20.22
C VAL A 50 3.83 -2.00 20.23
N GLY A 51 4.32 -2.32 19.03
CA GLY A 51 5.62 -2.95 18.85
C GLY A 51 6.77 -1.96 19.00
N PRO A 52 8.00 -2.48 19.13
CA PRO A 52 9.20 -1.64 19.14
C PRO A 52 9.37 -0.93 17.80
N ILE A 53 10.09 0.20 17.83
CA ILE A 53 10.49 0.92 16.62
C ILE A 53 11.79 0.30 16.10
N GLY A 54 11.79 -0.12 14.83
CA GLY A 54 12.92 -0.77 14.18
C GLY A 54 13.39 -0.05 12.91
N ARG A 55 14.62 -0.34 12.48
CA ARG A 55 15.21 0.15 11.21
C ARG A 55 14.84 -0.70 10.00
N ASN A 56 14.33 -1.89 10.23
CA ASN A 56 13.96 -2.85 9.19
C ASN A 56 12.45 -3.01 9.13
N PRO A 57 11.88 -3.22 7.94
CA PRO A 57 10.46 -3.52 7.80
C PRO A 57 10.12 -4.82 8.54
N ILE A 58 8.95 -4.83 9.19
CA ILE A 58 8.46 -5.93 10.01
C ILE A 58 7.29 -6.59 9.28
N VAL A 59 7.58 -7.69 8.59
CA VAL A 59 6.53 -8.51 7.98
C VAL A 59 6.13 -9.60 8.99
N PRO A 60 4.84 -9.72 9.36
CA PRO A 60 4.38 -10.78 10.23
C PRO A 60 4.73 -12.15 9.67
N GLU A 61 5.11 -13.08 10.56
CA GLU A 61 5.62 -14.41 10.16
C GLU A 61 4.66 -15.16 9.24
N TRP A 62 3.37 -15.11 9.54
CA TRP A 62 2.32 -15.77 8.75
C TRP A 62 2.12 -15.17 7.34
N MET A 63 2.69 -13.99 7.07
CA MET A 63 2.72 -13.38 5.73
C MET A 63 3.99 -13.74 4.96
N ARG A 64 5.09 -14.14 5.64
CA ARG A 64 6.34 -14.54 4.99
C ARG A 64 6.21 -15.82 4.16
N ILE A 65 5.17 -16.62 4.41
CA ILE A 65 4.89 -17.82 3.64
C ILE A 65 4.56 -17.42 2.19
N GLN A 66 5.47 -17.76 1.28
CA GLN A 66 5.41 -17.45 -0.15
C GLN A 66 4.29 -18.23 -0.84
N TYR A 67 3.07 -17.70 -0.74
CA TYR A 67 2.01 -18.05 -1.69
C TYR A 67 2.08 -17.09 -2.88
N PRO A 68 1.67 -17.53 -4.08
CA PRO A 68 1.48 -16.61 -5.19
C PRO A 68 0.46 -15.56 -4.75
N THR A 69 0.91 -14.33 -4.68
CA THR A 69 0.08 -13.19 -4.35
C THR A 69 -0.09 -12.35 -5.59
N ARG A 70 -1.30 -11.81 -5.78
CA ARG A 70 -1.58 -10.89 -6.87
C ARG A 70 -1.65 -9.48 -6.31
N ILE A 71 -0.88 -8.58 -6.89
CA ILE A 71 -1.14 -7.14 -6.72
C ILE A 71 -2.31 -6.84 -7.64
N ASP A 72 -3.42 -6.46 -7.04
CA ASP A 72 -4.57 -6.02 -7.82
C ASP A 72 -4.54 -4.50 -7.90
N SER A 73 -4.16 -4.01 -9.09
CA SER A 73 -4.07 -2.60 -9.43
C SER A 73 -5.35 -2.05 -10.07
N SER A 74 -6.42 -2.86 -10.15
CA SER A 74 -7.70 -2.44 -10.74
C SER A 74 -8.48 -1.44 -9.85
N TYR A 75 -7.92 -1.04 -8.71
CA TYR A 75 -8.54 -0.11 -7.77
C TYR A 75 -8.31 1.36 -8.15
N LEU A 76 -9.39 2.13 -8.07
CA LEU A 76 -9.50 3.52 -8.52
C LEU A 76 -8.79 4.55 -7.62
N ILE A 77 -8.04 4.13 -6.59
CA ILE A 77 -7.36 5.06 -5.68
C ILE A 77 -5.85 4.99 -5.83
N PRO A 78 -5.19 6.03 -6.37
CA PRO A 78 -3.74 6.08 -6.54
C PRO A 78 -2.93 5.88 -5.24
N HIS A 79 -3.56 6.10 -4.08
CA HIS A 79 -2.97 6.01 -2.75
C HIS A 79 -3.06 4.62 -2.10
N VAL A 80 -3.73 3.65 -2.73
CA VAL A 80 -3.96 2.33 -2.13
C VAL A 80 -3.48 1.23 -3.07
N ARG A 81 -2.68 0.30 -2.54
CA ARG A 81 -2.34 -0.98 -3.18
C ARG A 81 -2.85 -2.12 -2.33
N VAL A 82 -3.43 -3.12 -2.97
CA VAL A 82 -3.93 -4.31 -2.29
C VAL A 82 -3.22 -5.54 -2.84
N GLN A 83 -2.69 -6.34 -1.92
CA GLN A 83 -2.19 -7.67 -2.23
C GLN A 83 -3.26 -8.68 -1.82
N CYS A 84 -3.55 -9.59 -2.74
CA CYS A 84 -4.57 -10.61 -2.57
C CYS A 84 -3.90 -11.98 -2.46
N ARG A 85 -4.45 -12.82 -1.58
CA ARG A 85 -4.03 -14.21 -1.40
C ARG A 85 -5.29 -15.09 -1.33
N PRO A 86 -5.37 -16.17 -2.12
CA PRO A 86 -6.46 -17.12 -1.97
C PRO A 86 -6.45 -17.69 -0.55
N TYR A 87 -7.50 -17.41 0.22
CA TYR A 87 -7.70 -18.09 1.49
C TYR A 87 -8.20 -19.50 1.19
N SER A 88 -7.59 -20.50 1.84
CA SER A 88 -7.94 -21.90 1.60
C SER A 88 -9.43 -22.15 1.85
N VAL A 89 -10.01 -23.06 1.06
CA VAL A 89 -11.42 -23.48 1.09
C VAL A 89 -11.83 -24.09 2.44
N LEU A 90 -10.91 -24.20 3.41
CA LEU A 90 -11.14 -24.72 4.77
C LEU A 90 -12.26 -23.99 5.53
N TYR A 91 -12.61 -22.76 5.13
CA TYR A 91 -13.68 -21.97 5.74
C TYR A 91 -15.05 -22.15 5.06
N ARG A 92 -15.13 -22.98 4.01
CA ARG A 92 -16.40 -23.35 3.36
C ARG A 92 -17.00 -24.55 4.08
N LYS A 93 -17.47 -24.33 5.31
CA LYS A 93 -18.11 -25.40 6.10
C LYS A 93 -19.50 -25.65 5.50
N HIS A 94 -19.69 -26.82 4.88
CA HIS A 94 -20.99 -27.27 4.33
C HIS A 94 -21.63 -26.33 3.29
N GLY A 95 -20.83 -25.71 2.43
CA GLY A 95 -21.34 -24.86 1.35
C GLY A 95 -21.78 -23.45 1.76
N TYR A 96 -21.77 -23.14 3.06
CA TYR A 96 -21.96 -21.78 3.58
C TYR A 96 -20.59 -21.11 3.80
N GLU A 97 -20.44 -19.90 3.28
CA GLU A 97 -19.24 -19.08 3.50
C GLU A 97 -19.49 -18.14 4.68
N GLU A 98 -18.60 -18.19 5.68
CA GLU A 98 -18.70 -17.30 6.83
C GLU A 98 -18.60 -15.81 6.42
N PRO A 99 -19.23 -14.89 7.16
CA PRO A 99 -19.11 -13.46 6.90
C PRO A 99 -17.66 -12.97 7.09
N LYS A 100 -17.14 -12.26 6.08
CA LYS A 100 -15.79 -11.68 6.06
C LYS A 100 -15.74 -10.35 6.83
N HIS A 101 -15.97 -10.42 8.14
CA HIS A 101 -16.10 -9.25 9.02
C HIS A 101 -14.91 -8.28 8.94
N CYS A 102 -13.68 -8.79 8.80
CA CYS A 102 -12.49 -7.96 8.69
C CYS A 102 -12.53 -7.13 7.39
N ILE A 103 -12.80 -7.78 6.26
CA ILE A 103 -12.86 -7.14 4.95
C ILE A 103 -13.97 -6.08 4.92
N TYR A 104 -15.16 -6.40 5.44
CA TYR A 104 -16.25 -5.43 5.54
C TYR A 104 -15.84 -4.19 6.33
N ARG A 105 -15.15 -4.37 7.47
CA ARG A 105 -14.63 -3.24 8.24
C ARG A 105 -13.59 -2.45 7.45
N MET A 106 -12.64 -3.11 6.81
CA MET A 106 -11.61 -2.41 6.02
C MET A 106 -12.22 -1.61 4.87
N ARG A 107 -13.22 -2.16 4.15
CA ARG A 107 -14.00 -1.40 3.16
C ARG A 107 -14.62 -0.15 3.74
N ASN A 108 -15.22 -0.24 4.93
CA ASN A 108 -15.86 0.91 5.60
C ASN A 108 -14.85 1.95 6.10
N VAL A 109 -13.68 1.53 6.56
CA VAL A 109 -12.59 2.45 6.94
C VAL A 109 -12.07 3.18 5.71
N MET A 110 -11.73 2.44 4.65
CA MET A 110 -11.22 3.01 3.41
C MET A 110 -12.23 3.95 2.75
N ARG A 111 -13.51 3.60 2.74
CA ARG A 111 -14.58 4.49 2.24
C ARG A 111 -14.65 5.81 3.01
N ARG A 112 -14.43 5.79 4.33
CA ARG A 112 -14.44 7.02 5.15
C ARG A 112 -13.18 7.85 4.94
N MET A 113 -12.02 7.21 4.77
CA MET A 113 -10.75 7.91 4.56
C MET A 113 -10.66 8.61 3.20
N PHE A 114 -11.17 7.97 2.14
CA PHE A 114 -11.04 8.46 0.77
C PHE A 114 -12.35 9.01 0.17
N GLY A 115 -13.42 9.04 0.95
CA GLY A 115 -14.76 9.40 0.48
C GLY A 115 -15.40 8.35 -0.44
N ALA A 116 -16.64 8.62 -0.86
CA ALA A 116 -17.29 7.90 -1.96
C ALA A 116 -16.88 8.50 -3.32
N ALA A 117 -16.80 7.68 -4.36
CA ALA A 117 -16.49 8.16 -5.69
C ALA A 117 -17.60 9.11 -6.15
N ARG A 118 -17.26 10.12 -6.97
CA ARG A 118 -18.22 11.12 -7.52
C ARG A 118 -19.44 10.51 -8.22
N ASN A 119 -19.41 9.22 -8.55
CA ASN A 119 -20.46 8.45 -9.24
C ASN A 119 -21.21 7.47 -8.32
N GLY A 120 -21.13 7.60 -6.99
CA GLY A 120 -21.84 6.74 -6.04
C GLY A 120 -21.29 5.31 -5.94
N ARG A 121 -20.26 4.96 -6.71
CA ARG A 121 -19.55 3.68 -6.57
C ARG A 121 -18.60 3.72 -5.37
N PRO A 122 -18.42 2.62 -4.62
CA PRO A 122 -17.38 2.56 -3.60
C PRO A 122 -16.01 2.71 -4.27
N THR A 123 -15.31 3.78 -3.91
CA THR A 123 -14.01 4.21 -4.45
C THR A 123 -12.90 3.18 -4.19
N VAL A 124 -13.04 2.38 -3.12
CA VAL A 124 -12.14 1.28 -2.77
C VAL A 124 -12.92 -0.01 -2.69
N ALA A 125 -12.76 -0.88 -3.69
CA ALA A 125 -13.26 -2.24 -3.63
C ALA A 125 -12.19 -3.14 -2.98
N ILE A 126 -11.97 -3.07 -1.67
CA ILE A 126 -11.07 -4.06 -1.03
C ILE A 126 -11.63 -5.45 -1.35
N PRO A 127 -10.91 -6.32 -2.07
CA PRO A 127 -11.39 -7.62 -2.46
C PRO A 127 -11.49 -8.56 -1.25
N ASP A 128 -12.29 -9.59 -1.40
CA ASP A 128 -12.60 -10.55 -0.34
C ASP A 128 -11.40 -11.39 0.11
N ASP A 129 -10.39 -11.49 -0.75
CA ASP A 129 -9.15 -12.22 -0.56
C ASP A 129 -7.95 -11.30 -0.28
N ALA A 130 -8.21 -10.03 0.07
CA ALA A 130 -7.17 -9.09 0.47
C ALA A 130 -6.42 -9.57 1.72
N CYS A 131 -5.10 -9.71 1.60
CA CYS A 131 -4.20 -10.07 2.71
C CYS A 131 -3.29 -8.94 3.17
N LEU A 132 -3.06 -7.94 2.32
CA LEU A 132 -2.32 -6.71 2.64
C LEU A 132 -3.05 -5.52 2.01
N ILE A 133 -3.30 -4.48 2.80
CA ILE A 133 -3.75 -3.19 2.29
C ILE A 133 -2.68 -2.17 2.62
N SER A 134 -2.04 -1.60 1.59
CA SER A 134 -1.00 -0.60 1.75
C SER A 134 -1.50 0.76 1.33
N VAL A 135 -1.32 1.76 2.18
CA VAL A 135 -1.73 3.15 1.95
C VAL A 135 -0.51 4.04 2.00
N LYS A 136 -0.20 4.71 0.88
CA LYS A 136 0.88 5.71 0.82
C LYS A 136 0.35 7.09 1.20
N MET A 137 1.19 7.88 1.87
CA MET A 137 0.89 9.29 2.16
C MET A 137 1.21 10.20 0.98
N ASP A 138 0.75 11.45 1.07
CA ASP A 138 1.08 12.49 0.10
C ASP A 138 2.58 12.75 0.05
N ASN A 139 3.07 13.08 -1.15
CA ASN A 139 4.50 13.26 -1.45
C ASN A 139 5.35 11.98 -1.33
N PHE A 140 4.71 10.83 -1.14
CA PHE A 140 5.31 9.51 -1.33
C PHE A 140 4.72 8.80 -2.54
N LYS A 141 5.54 7.98 -3.17
CA LYS A 141 5.18 6.96 -4.16
C LYS A 141 5.46 5.58 -3.57
N TYR A 142 4.91 4.55 -4.19
CA TYR A 142 5.28 3.19 -3.85
C TYR A 142 6.65 2.86 -4.44
N GLY A 143 7.44 2.10 -3.69
CA GLY A 143 8.66 1.45 -4.17
C GLY A 143 8.36 0.15 -4.92
N GLU A 144 9.31 -0.77 -4.86
CA GLU A 144 9.22 -2.10 -5.48
C GLU A 144 8.13 -2.95 -4.81
N GLN A 145 8.12 -3.04 -3.49
CA GLN A 145 7.12 -3.83 -2.75
C GLN A 145 5.92 -2.97 -2.34
N CYS A 146 4.80 -3.63 -2.04
CA CYS A 146 3.62 -2.94 -1.51
C CYS A 146 3.88 -2.27 -0.14
N THR A 147 4.90 -2.70 0.59
CA THR A 147 5.29 -2.15 1.89
C THR A 147 6.27 -0.98 1.80
N ASP A 148 6.73 -0.67 0.58
CA ASP A 148 7.81 0.29 0.36
C ASP A 148 7.23 1.64 -0.06
N PHE A 149 7.68 2.70 0.60
CA PHE A 149 7.23 4.06 0.38
C PHE A 149 8.45 4.96 0.18
N GLU A 150 8.49 5.68 -0.94
CA GLU A 150 9.62 6.52 -1.32
C GLU A 150 9.16 7.98 -1.51
N PRO A 151 9.90 8.98 -1.01
CA PRO A 151 9.64 10.38 -1.35
C PRO A 151 9.63 10.59 -2.86
N ILE A 152 8.65 11.32 -3.38
CA ILE A 152 8.55 11.65 -4.80
C ILE A 152 9.76 12.47 -5.26
N ASP A 153 10.23 13.39 -4.40
CA ASP A 153 11.37 14.28 -4.68
C ASP A 153 12.73 13.62 -4.39
N GLY A 154 12.75 12.31 -4.12
CA GLY A 154 13.94 11.57 -3.73
C GLY A 154 14.30 11.70 -2.25
N ALA A 155 15.02 10.71 -1.74
CA ALA A 155 15.49 10.68 -0.35
C ALA A 155 16.54 11.77 -0.10
N ALA A 156 16.44 12.46 1.02
CA ALA A 156 17.43 13.45 1.44
C ALA A 156 18.70 12.76 1.95
N ALA A 157 19.84 13.45 1.86
CA ALA A 157 21.08 12.97 2.44
C ALA A 157 20.92 12.77 3.97
N GLY A 158 21.34 11.61 4.47
CA GLY A 158 21.22 11.25 5.88
C GLY A 158 19.79 10.90 6.34
N SER A 159 18.81 10.92 5.44
CA SER A 159 17.46 10.42 5.75
C SER A 159 17.44 8.90 5.91
N TYR A 160 16.44 8.41 6.62
CA TYR A 160 16.28 6.98 6.85
C TYR A 160 14.83 6.62 7.17
N TYR A 161 14.53 5.33 7.13
CA TYR A 161 13.22 4.81 7.50
C TYR A 161 13.24 4.16 8.89
N VAL A 162 12.13 4.28 9.60
CA VAL A 162 11.82 3.48 10.79
C VAL A 162 10.41 2.92 10.69
N TYR A 163 10.22 1.76 11.32
CA TYR A 163 9.01 0.96 11.20
C TYR A 163 8.48 0.64 12.59
N GLN A 164 7.16 0.66 12.74
CA GLN A 164 6.51 0.30 13.99
C GLN A 164 5.23 -0.51 13.75
N MET A 165 5.09 -1.62 14.46
CA MET A 165 3.88 -2.44 14.44
C MET A 165 2.86 -1.99 15.47
N PHE A 166 1.58 -2.10 15.13
CA PHE A 166 0.45 -1.85 16.01
C PHE A 166 -0.54 -3.01 15.94
N GLY A 167 -1.19 -3.23 17.08
CA GLY A 167 -2.34 -4.11 17.22
C GLY A 167 -2.03 -5.59 17.07
N ASP A 168 -0.94 -6.08 17.68
CA ASP A 168 -0.51 -7.49 17.60
C ASP A 168 -0.08 -7.87 16.17
N ASP A 169 0.86 -7.08 15.64
CA ASP A 169 1.44 -7.19 14.31
C ASP A 169 0.43 -7.14 13.15
N ARG A 170 -0.54 -6.23 13.27
CA ARG A 170 -1.63 -6.06 12.27
C ARG A 170 -1.51 -4.82 11.42
N ILE A 171 -0.87 -3.77 11.93
CA ILE A 171 -0.69 -2.52 11.20
C ILE A 171 0.77 -2.12 11.32
N GLN A 172 1.50 -2.06 10.21
CA GLN A 172 2.83 -1.45 10.16
C GLN A 172 2.68 0.01 9.76
N VAL A 173 3.32 0.90 10.50
CA VAL A 173 3.49 2.30 10.10
C VAL A 173 4.95 2.49 9.70
N THR A 174 5.16 3.07 8.52
CA THR A 174 6.48 3.42 8.02
C THR A 174 6.67 4.92 8.16
N TYR A 175 7.73 5.31 8.86
CA TYR A 175 8.13 6.70 9.01
C TYR A 175 9.41 6.96 8.22
N TYR A 176 9.42 8.06 7.47
CA TYR A 176 10.60 8.60 6.83
C TYR A 176 11.13 9.77 7.66
N VAL A 177 12.37 9.67 8.13
CA VAL A 177 12.99 10.65 9.01
C VAL A 177 13.96 11.52 8.22
N GLU A 178 13.70 12.83 8.20
CA GLU A 178 14.54 13.84 7.54
C GLU A 178 14.77 15.00 8.52
N ALA A 179 16.05 15.37 8.72
CA ALA A 179 16.47 16.44 9.65
C ALA A 179 15.88 16.31 11.07
N GLY A 180 15.78 15.07 11.59
CA GLY A 180 15.23 14.78 12.92
C GLY A 180 13.69 14.79 13.01
N VAL A 181 12.98 15.06 11.91
CA VAL A 181 11.52 15.03 11.85
C VAL A 181 11.05 13.73 11.21
N ALA A 182 10.14 13.02 11.87
CA ALA A 182 9.56 11.77 11.38
C ALA A 182 8.22 12.04 10.67
N TYR A 183 8.20 11.84 9.36
CA TYR A 183 7.01 11.94 8.52
C TYR A 183 6.42 10.56 8.28
N VAL A 184 5.09 10.42 8.32
CA VAL A 184 4.46 9.14 7.95
C VAL A 184 4.56 8.99 6.44
N ALA A 185 5.31 7.99 5.99
CA ALA A 185 5.45 7.67 4.57
C ALA A 185 4.25 6.85 4.06
N GLY A 186 3.72 5.98 4.93
CA GLY A 186 2.58 5.14 4.65
C GLY A 186 2.28 4.18 5.80
N PHE A 187 1.21 3.41 5.67
CA PHE A 187 0.91 2.31 6.56
C PHE A 187 0.39 1.09 5.80
N CYS A 188 0.61 -0.08 6.38
CA CYS A 188 0.21 -1.37 5.84
C CYS A 188 -0.68 -2.10 6.84
N VAL A 189 -1.82 -2.61 6.39
CA VAL A 189 -2.76 -3.42 7.19
C VAL A 189 -2.65 -4.88 6.76
N TYR A 190 -2.27 -5.74 7.69
CA TYR A 190 -1.99 -7.15 7.49
C TYR A 190 -3.22 -7.99 7.90
N ILE A 191 -3.87 -8.62 6.91
CA ILE A 191 -5.08 -9.42 7.10
C ILE A 191 -4.73 -10.91 7.03
N SER A 192 -4.59 -11.56 8.19
CA SER A 192 -4.24 -12.99 8.22
C SER A 192 -5.40 -13.91 7.82
N SER A 193 -6.64 -13.46 8.03
CA SER A 193 -7.87 -14.14 7.61
C SER A 193 -9.01 -13.12 7.50
N PRO A 194 -9.86 -13.20 6.46
CA PRO A 194 -10.95 -12.26 6.24
C PRO A 194 -12.10 -12.46 7.25
N TYR A 195 -12.19 -13.64 7.86
CA TYR A 195 -13.19 -14.04 8.85
C TYR A 195 -12.85 -13.56 10.27
N LEU A 196 -11.63 -13.03 10.48
CA LEU A 196 -11.23 -12.55 11.80
C LEU A 196 -12.12 -11.40 12.29
N TRP A 197 -12.28 -11.37 13.60
CA TRP A 197 -12.98 -10.27 14.26
C TRP A 197 -12.29 -8.94 14.02
N SER A 198 -13.13 -8.00 13.64
CA SER A 198 -12.71 -6.67 13.22
C SER A 198 -12.12 -5.84 14.38
N ALA A 199 -12.39 -6.24 15.63
CA ALA A 199 -11.84 -5.64 16.85
C ALA A 199 -10.31 -5.72 16.95
N ARG A 200 -9.65 -6.62 16.20
CA ARG A 200 -8.19 -6.71 16.13
C ARG A 200 -7.53 -5.53 15.40
N TYR A 201 -8.29 -4.76 14.63
CA TYR A 201 -7.77 -3.66 13.81
C TYR A 201 -8.22 -2.33 14.37
N LYS A 202 -7.30 -1.64 15.06
CA LYS A 202 -7.58 -0.37 15.71
C LYS A 202 -7.55 0.78 14.69
N GLU A 203 -8.74 1.13 14.22
CA GLU A 203 -8.96 2.20 13.24
C GLU A 203 -8.32 3.55 13.60
N GLN A 204 -8.26 3.87 14.91
CA GLN A 204 -7.60 5.10 15.39
C GLN A 204 -6.14 5.21 14.94
N VAL A 205 -5.42 4.10 14.77
CA VAL A 205 -4.04 4.10 14.27
C VAL A 205 -4.02 4.59 12.83
N MET A 206 -4.91 4.07 11.98
CA MET A 206 -5.01 4.46 10.57
C MET A 206 -5.36 5.95 10.41
N TRP A 207 -6.30 6.46 11.23
CA TRP A 207 -6.65 7.88 11.23
C TRP A 207 -5.53 8.78 11.74
N LYS A 208 -4.79 8.34 12.76
CA LYS A 208 -3.62 9.06 13.26
C LYS A 208 -2.54 9.18 12.18
N CYS A 209 -2.30 8.10 11.44
CA CYS A 209 -1.39 8.11 10.29
C CYS A 209 -1.88 9.05 9.19
N TRP A 210 -3.15 8.96 8.82
CA TRP A 210 -3.76 9.76 7.76
C TRP A 210 -3.71 11.28 8.04
N SER A 211 -3.86 11.66 9.30
CA SER A 211 -3.87 13.06 9.74
C SER A 211 -2.48 13.57 10.15
N ALA A 212 -1.44 12.76 9.98
CA ALA A 212 -0.09 13.12 10.38
C ALA A 212 0.49 14.26 9.50
N PRO A 213 1.47 15.01 10.02
CA PRO A 213 2.20 16.01 9.21
C PRO A 213 2.76 15.38 7.94
N LYS A 214 2.51 16.05 6.81
CA LYS A 214 2.96 15.61 5.49
C LYS A 214 4.39 16.08 5.25
N LEU A 215 5.18 15.28 4.54
CA LEU A 215 6.49 15.71 4.06
C LEU A 215 6.29 16.94 3.16
N PRO A 216 6.93 18.09 3.43
CA PRO A 216 6.83 19.24 2.55
C PRO A 216 7.43 18.88 1.18
N ARG A 217 6.78 19.34 0.10
CA ARG A 217 7.41 19.25 -1.22
C ARG A 217 8.66 20.10 -1.21
N LYS A 218 9.76 19.54 -1.72
CA LYS A 218 10.89 20.38 -2.04
C LYS A 218 10.41 21.30 -3.16
N PRO A 219 10.77 22.60 -3.15
CA PRO A 219 10.55 23.42 -4.32
C PRO A 219 11.22 22.68 -5.47
N GLN A 220 10.41 22.11 -6.36
CA GLN A 220 10.92 21.64 -7.63
C GLN A 220 11.66 22.86 -8.16
N ARG A 221 12.98 22.75 -8.30
CA ARG A 221 13.71 23.65 -9.20
C ARG A 221 12.95 23.53 -10.49
N SER A 222 12.11 24.51 -10.77
CA SER A 222 11.12 24.40 -11.81
C SER A 222 11.90 24.04 -13.05
N SER A 223 11.39 23.07 -13.78
CA SER A 223 11.88 22.76 -15.12
C SER A 223 11.84 23.99 -16.04
N GLN A 224 11.42 25.18 -15.59
CA GLN A 224 11.64 26.43 -16.29
C GLN A 224 13.12 26.73 -16.51
N HIS A 225 14.04 26.35 -15.60
CA HIS A 225 15.47 26.53 -15.88
C HIS A 225 16.03 25.52 -16.91
N LEU A 226 15.32 24.41 -17.15
CA LEU A 226 15.62 23.45 -18.22
C LEU A 226 14.81 23.72 -19.50
N LEU A 227 13.65 24.39 -19.42
CA LEU A 227 12.81 24.76 -20.55
C LEU A 227 13.28 26.05 -21.21
N THR A 228 13.91 26.99 -20.49
CA THR A 228 14.67 28.08 -21.14
C THR A 228 15.87 27.55 -21.91
N ASP A 229 16.47 26.45 -21.46
CA ASP A 229 17.51 25.78 -22.24
C ASP A 229 16.92 24.96 -23.39
N ILE A 230 15.77 24.29 -23.24
CA ILE A 230 15.18 23.49 -24.33
C ILE A 230 14.52 24.35 -25.43
N SER A 231 13.91 25.50 -25.09
CA SER A 231 13.43 26.44 -26.11
C SER A 231 14.59 27.01 -26.93
N ASN A 232 15.76 27.20 -26.31
CA ASN A 232 17.00 27.58 -27.01
C ASN A 232 17.67 26.38 -27.71
N VAL A 233 17.47 25.14 -27.24
CA VAL A 233 17.99 23.93 -27.88
C VAL A 233 17.26 23.65 -29.19
N SER A 234 15.94 23.85 -29.28
CA SER A 234 15.20 23.61 -30.53
C SER A 234 15.71 24.44 -31.71
N GLU A 235 16.26 25.64 -31.48
CA GLU A 235 16.89 26.46 -32.54
C GLU A 235 18.34 26.06 -32.84
N SER A 236 18.97 25.21 -32.03
CA SER A 236 20.36 24.78 -32.17
C SER A 236 20.55 23.28 -32.47
N LEU A 237 19.46 22.50 -32.48
CA LEU A 237 19.49 21.11 -32.91
C LEU A 237 19.70 21.05 -34.43
N ARG A 238 20.74 20.32 -34.85
CA ARG A 238 21.03 20.07 -36.25
C ARG A 238 21.28 18.60 -36.48
N VAL A 239 21.02 18.14 -37.70
CA VAL A 239 21.36 16.77 -38.10
C VAL A 239 22.80 16.75 -38.57
N ASN A 240 23.60 15.81 -38.05
CA ASN A 240 24.97 15.59 -38.51
C ASN A 240 25.24 14.09 -38.70
N GLN A 241 26.16 13.73 -39.59
CA GLN A 241 26.63 12.35 -39.70
C GLN A 241 27.66 12.05 -38.61
N CYS A 242 27.35 11.08 -37.75
CA CYS A 242 28.31 10.64 -36.74
C CYS A 242 29.26 9.59 -37.33
N LYS A 243 30.56 9.90 -37.41
CA LYS A 243 31.60 8.96 -37.87
C LYS A 243 31.60 7.64 -37.07
N LYS A 244 31.34 7.71 -35.75
CA LYS A 244 31.29 6.53 -34.86
C LYS A 244 30.07 5.63 -35.12
N LEU A 245 28.89 6.23 -35.36
CA LEU A 245 27.64 5.48 -35.54
C LEU A 245 27.32 5.19 -37.01
N LYS A 246 28.08 5.76 -37.96
CA LYS A 246 27.88 5.65 -39.42
C LYS A 246 26.45 5.95 -39.88
N ARG A 247 25.78 6.88 -39.18
CA ARG A 247 24.41 7.33 -39.49
C ARG A 247 24.20 8.78 -39.14
N ALA A 248 23.17 9.38 -39.73
CA ALA A 248 22.69 10.70 -39.33
C ALA A 248 22.09 10.64 -37.92
N VAL A 249 22.47 11.59 -37.09
CA VAL A 249 21.97 11.75 -35.73
C VAL A 249 21.66 13.22 -35.47
N MET A 250 20.67 13.47 -34.61
CA MET A 250 20.38 14.81 -34.16
C MET A 250 21.40 15.19 -33.08
N ILE A 251 22.11 16.30 -33.30
CA ILE A 251 23.12 16.81 -32.37
C ILE A 251 22.71 18.17 -31.83
N GLY A 252 23.10 18.43 -30.60
CA GLY A 252 22.87 19.72 -29.94
C GLY A 252 23.96 20.04 -28.91
N PRO A 253 23.96 21.27 -28.38
CA PRO A 253 24.89 21.67 -27.34
C PRO A 253 24.73 20.78 -26.10
N GLY A 254 25.84 20.40 -25.50
CA GLY A 254 25.92 19.73 -24.20
C GLY A 254 26.61 20.61 -23.16
N PRO A 255 27.16 20.01 -22.09
CA PRO A 255 28.08 20.69 -21.19
C PRO A 255 29.23 21.39 -21.95
N PRO A 256 29.90 22.40 -21.36
CA PRO A 256 30.89 23.22 -22.06
C PRO A 256 31.91 22.40 -22.85
N GLY A 257 31.99 22.63 -24.16
CA GLY A 257 32.92 21.94 -25.06
C GLY A 257 32.47 20.55 -25.53
N LYS A 258 31.23 20.12 -25.24
CA LYS A 258 30.70 18.80 -25.65
C LYS A 258 29.49 18.91 -26.57
N VAL A 259 29.42 17.99 -27.52
CA VAL A 259 28.27 17.77 -28.40
C VAL A 259 27.57 16.48 -28.00
N MET A 260 26.25 16.57 -27.82
CA MET A 260 25.42 15.42 -27.42
C MET A 260 24.56 14.98 -28.59
N HIS A 261 24.31 13.67 -28.69
CA HIS A 261 23.30 13.09 -29.56
C HIS A 261 21.95 13.05 -28.86
N TYR A 262 20.90 13.38 -29.60
CA TYR A 262 19.52 13.35 -29.16
C TYR A 262 18.77 12.31 -29.97
N GLU A 263 18.27 11.26 -29.32
CA GLU A 263 17.43 10.24 -29.95
C GLU A 263 16.06 10.23 -29.28
N TRP A 264 14.98 10.31 -30.06
CA TRP A 264 13.63 10.30 -29.51
C TRP A 264 13.27 8.90 -29.01
N ASN A 265 12.79 8.80 -27.76
CA ASN A 265 12.27 7.57 -27.19
C ASN A 265 10.75 7.65 -27.09
N GLU A 266 10.05 6.97 -28.01
CA GLU A 266 8.59 6.97 -28.09
C GLU A 266 7.92 6.40 -26.84
N ALA A 267 8.50 5.36 -26.22
CA ALA A 267 7.90 4.69 -25.06
C ALA A 267 7.87 5.59 -23.81
N LEU A 268 8.85 6.50 -23.69
CA LEU A 268 8.97 7.42 -22.56
C LEU A 268 8.56 8.84 -22.91
N ASN A 269 8.22 9.12 -24.17
CA ASN A 269 7.92 10.44 -24.70
C ASN A 269 8.99 11.50 -24.34
N THR A 270 10.27 11.11 -24.40
CA THR A 270 11.42 11.94 -24.00
C THR A 270 12.63 11.68 -24.91
N TYR A 271 13.57 12.64 -25.00
CA TYR A 271 14.85 12.42 -25.68
C TYR A 271 15.83 11.63 -24.81
N LYS A 272 16.40 10.58 -25.38
CA LYS A 272 17.60 9.93 -24.87
C LYS A 272 18.82 10.71 -25.35
N VAL A 273 19.58 11.27 -24.40
CA VAL A 273 20.76 12.08 -24.67
C VAL A 273 22.02 11.24 -24.43
N THR A 274 22.95 11.21 -25.39
CA THR A 274 24.21 10.46 -25.26
C THR A 274 25.42 11.31 -25.66
N ASP A 275 26.50 11.25 -24.88
CA ASP A 275 27.76 11.95 -25.17
C ASP A 275 28.47 11.28 -26.35
N CYS A 276 28.94 12.07 -27.31
CA CYS A 276 29.74 11.59 -28.42
C CYS A 276 31.05 12.39 -28.59
N ALA A 277 32.16 11.78 -28.18
CA ALA A 277 33.49 12.36 -28.34
C ALA A 277 33.85 12.64 -29.81
N SER A 278 33.42 11.79 -30.77
CA SER A 278 33.73 11.98 -32.20
C SER A 278 32.99 13.14 -32.85
N CYS A 279 31.88 13.58 -32.25
CA CYS A 279 31.14 14.75 -32.71
C CYS A 279 31.52 16.02 -31.94
N SER A 280 32.30 15.89 -30.86
CA SER A 280 32.84 16.99 -30.06
C SER A 280 34.20 17.48 -30.57
N SER A 281 34.94 16.65 -31.31
CA SER A 281 36.15 17.06 -32.04
C SER A 281 35.76 17.91 -33.25
N ALA A 282 36.07 19.21 -33.18
CA ALA A 282 35.72 20.24 -34.15
C ALA A 282 36.48 20.11 -35.50
N GLU A 283 36.18 19.06 -36.25
CA GLU A 283 36.37 19.06 -37.70
C GLU A 283 34.98 19.06 -38.33
N GLN A 284 34.50 20.24 -38.72
CA GLN A 284 33.33 20.33 -39.60
C GLN A 284 33.70 19.70 -40.95
N PRO A 285 33.06 18.60 -41.38
CA PRO A 285 33.08 18.27 -42.79
C PRO A 285 32.29 19.35 -43.55
N ASP A 286 32.80 19.72 -44.72
CA ASP A 286 32.28 20.74 -45.62
C ASP A 286 30.75 20.73 -45.70
N ALA A 287 30.15 21.91 -45.55
CA ALA A 287 28.72 22.08 -45.75
C ALA A 287 28.34 21.56 -47.16
N PRO A 288 27.27 20.77 -47.31
CA PRO A 288 26.82 20.36 -48.64
C PRO A 288 26.44 21.60 -49.46
N PRO A 289 26.65 21.58 -50.78
CA PRO A 289 26.32 22.72 -51.64
C PRO A 289 24.83 23.08 -51.52
N ARG A 290 24.54 24.37 -51.57
CA ARG A 290 23.16 24.88 -51.55
C ARG A 290 22.38 24.33 -52.74
N TYR A 291 21.39 23.47 -52.48
CA TYR A 291 20.38 23.12 -53.47
C TYR A 291 19.51 24.34 -53.75
N SER A 292 19.72 24.95 -54.92
CA SER A 292 18.97 26.10 -55.43
C SER A 292 17.92 25.69 -56.47
N SER A 293 17.38 24.47 -56.39
CA SER A 293 16.53 23.90 -57.44
C SER A 293 15.06 23.67 -57.03
N LEU A 294 14.46 24.58 -56.25
CA LEU A 294 13.00 24.60 -56.00
C LEU A 294 12.38 26.01 -56.12
N LEU A 295 12.92 26.83 -57.01
CA LEU A 295 12.24 28.01 -57.53
C LEU A 295 12.22 27.94 -59.06
N LEU A 296 11.25 27.18 -59.57
CA LEU A 296 10.54 27.39 -60.83
C LEU A 296 9.15 26.77 -60.68
#